data_AF-A0A8H9TUG6-F1
#
_entry.id   AF-A0A8H9TUG6-F1
#
_cell.length_a   1.000
_cell.length_b   1.000
_cell.length_c   1.000
_cell.angle_alpha   90.00
_cell.angle_beta   90.00
_cell.angle_gamma   90.00
#
_symmetry.space_group_name_H-M   'P 1'
#
loop_
_entity.id
_entity.type
_entity.pdbx_description
1 polymer ?
#
loop_
_entity_poly.entity_id
_entity_poly.type
_entity_poly.pdbx_seq_one_letter_code
_entity_poly.pdbx_strand_id
1 'polypeptide(L)' 'MSPFISLNTPWPFADDWSVITSSGIIFLNKEIRNNPMIDDNLIFHVTIGLSYSF' A
#
# COMPACT_ATOMS: atom_id res chain seq x y z
N MET A 1 0.91 -14.94 -0.24
CA MET A 1 0.99 -13.47 -0.42
C MET A 1 -0.42 -12.99 -0.70
N SER A 2 -0.90 -12.02 0.07
CA SER A 2 -2.20 -11.38 -0.16
C SER A 2 -2.12 -10.46 -1.37
N PRO A 3 -3.16 -10.40 -2.23
CA PRO A 3 -3.19 -9.43 -3.31
C PRO A 3 -3.21 -8.02 -2.73
N PHE A 4 -2.52 -7.09 -3.39
CA PHE A 4 -2.50 -5.69 -3.03
C PHE A 4 -2.55 -4.82 -4.29
N ILE A 5 -3.14 -3.63 -4.16
CA ILE A 5 -3.14 -2.58 -5.17
C ILE A 5 -2.58 -1.34 -4.51
N SER A 6 -1.65 -0.66 -5.17
CA SER A 6 -1.11 0.63 -4.71
C SER A 6 -1.08 1.67 -5.83
N LEU A 7 -1.27 2.92 -5.43
CA LEU A 7 -1.13 4.11 -6.25
C LEU A 7 0.04 4.92 -5.70
N ASN A 8 1.05 5.14 -6.55
CA ASN A 8 2.24 5.91 -6.21
C ASN A 8 2.27 7.20 -7.04
N THR A 9 2.37 8.34 -6.35
CA THR A 9 2.45 9.66 -6.97
C THR A 9 3.75 10.35 -6.53
N PRO A 10 4.82 10.31 -7.35
CA PRO A 10 6.04 11.07 -7.11
C PRO A 10 5.87 12.53 -7.52
N TRP A 11 6.28 13.45 -6.66
CA TRP A 11 6.18 14.89 -6.82
C TRP A 11 7.60 15.47 -6.82
N PRO A 12 8.22 15.61 -8.01
CA PRO A 12 9.59 16.12 -8.11
C PRO A 12 9.64 17.61 -7.72
N PHE A 13 10.63 17.98 -6.92
CA PHE A 13 10.85 19.38 -6.50
C PHE A 13 12.30 19.85 -6.67
N ALA A 14 13.24 18.92 -6.90
CA ALA A 14 14.60 19.21 -7.35
C ALA A 14 15.02 18.12 -8.35
N ASP A 15 16.14 18.32 -9.03
CA ASP A 15 16.62 17.39 -10.07
C ASP A 15 16.77 15.96 -9.54
N ASP A 16 17.27 15.82 -8.31
CA ASP A 16 17.50 14.52 -7.68
C ASP A 16 16.47 14.17 -6.61
N TRP A 17 15.58 15.10 -6.21
CA TRP A 17 14.68 14.92 -5.07
C TRP A 17 13.21 14.95 -5.45
N SER A 18 12.46 13.99 -4.90
CA SER A 18 11.02 13.89 -5.05
C SER A 18 10.35 13.61 -3.70
N VAL A 19 9.19 14.22 -3.47
CA VAL A 19 8.26 13.77 -2.42
C VAL A 19 7.47 12.60 -3.01
N ILE A 20 7.40 11.48 -2.32
CA ILE A 20 6.56 10.35 -2.72
C ILE A 20 5.34 10.30 -1.82
N THR A 21 4.17 10.27 -2.45
CA THR A 21 2.93 9.90 -1.78
C THR A 21 2.49 8.54 -2.33
N SER A 22 2.18 7.60 -1.45
CA SER A 22 1.71 6.27 -1.82
C SER A 22 0.45 5.97 -1.03
N SER A 23 -0.55 5.41 -1.70
CA SER A 23 -1.72 4.84 -1.04
C SER A 23 -1.95 3.44 -1.54
N GLY A 24 -2.46 2.56 -0.70
CA GLY A 24 -2.70 1.19 -1.12
C GLY A 24 -3.74 0.46 -0.29
N ILE A 25 -4.24 -0.61 -0.89
CA ILE A 25 -5.25 -1.50 -0.34
C ILE A 25 -4.64 -2.90 -0.35
N ILE A 26 -4.63 -3.55 0.81
CA ILE A 26 -4.21 -4.94 0.96
C ILE A 26 -5.44 -5.77 1.27
N PHE A 27 -5.68 -6.79 0.44
CA PHE A 27 -6.80 -7.72 0.59
C PHE A 27 -6.35 -8.90 1.45
N LEU A 28 -6.80 -8.93 2.69
CA LEU A 28 -6.56 -10.05 3.59
C LEU A 28 -7.78 -10.95 3.56
N ASN A 29 -7.58 -12.18 3.10
CA ASN A 29 -8.57 -13.22 3.28
C ASN A 29 -8.04 -14.16 4.37
N LYS A 30 -8.74 -14.23 5.50
CA LYS A 30 -8.36 -15.09 6.61
C LYS A 30 -9.41 -16.16 6.80
N GLU A 31 -9.02 -17.40 6.55
CA GLU A 31 -9.81 -18.55 6.97
C GLU A 31 -9.77 -18.65 8.50
N ILE A 32 -10.93 -18.55 9.14
CA ILE A 32 -11.06 -18.77 10.57
C ILE A 32 -11.20 -20.28 10.78
N ARG A 33 -10.22 -20.89 11.45
CA ARG A 33 -10.24 -22.34 11.74
C ARG A 33 -11.53 -22.69 12.51
N ASN A 34 -12.28 -23.67 12.01
CA ASN A 34 -13.58 -24.14 12.53
C ASN A 34 -14.77 -23.17 12.33
N ASN A 35 -14.66 -22.19 11.43
CA ASN A 35 -15.80 -21.38 11.00
C ASN A 35 -15.91 -21.46 9.47
N PRO A 36 -17.08 -21.84 8.90
CA PRO A 36 -17.27 -21.80 7.44
C PRO A 36 -17.27 -20.38 6.86
N MET A 37 -17.27 -19.34 7.70
CA MET A 37 -17.18 -17.95 7.27
C MET A 37 -15.74 -17.57 6.95
N ILE A 38 -15.56 -17.01 5.76
CA ILE A 38 -14.35 -16.33 5.32
C ILE A 38 -14.40 -14.90 5.84
N ASP A 39 -13.36 -14.47 6.55
CA ASP A 39 -13.22 -13.08 7.01
C ASP A 39 -12.40 -12.30 6.00
N ASP A 40 -13.10 -11.44 5.23
CA ASP A 40 -12.50 -10.53 4.27
C ASP A 40 -12.17 -9.21 4.96
N ASN A 41 -10.87 -8.96 5.16
CA ASN A 41 -10.37 -7.74 5.75
C ASN A 41 -9.62 -6.90 4.71
N LEU A 42 -9.83 -5.59 4.75
CA LEU A 42 -9.22 -4.62 3.84
C LEU A 42 -8.38 -3.65 4.65
N ILE A 43 -7.07 -3.65 4.41
CA ILE A 43 -6.16 -2.67 5.04
C ILE A 43 -5.86 -1.56 4.05
N PHE A 44 -6.26 -0.34 4.43
CA PHE A 44 -5.90 0.89 3.73
C PHE A 44 -4.64 1.47 4.37
N HIS A 45 -3.65 1.83 3.56
CA HIS A 45 -2.46 2.52 4.02
C HIS A 45 -2.16 3.75 3.16
N VAL A 46 -1.59 4.77 3.79
CA VAL A 46 -1.08 5.98 3.15
C VAL A 46 0.33 6.22 3.67
N THR A 47 1.26 6.49 2.77
CA THR A 47 2.67 6.74 3.04
C THR A 47 3.09 8.03 2.38
N ILE A 48 3.83 8.85 3.12
CA ILE A 48 4.45 10.07 2.63
C ILE A 48 5.94 9.95 2.93
N GLY A 49 6.78 10.17 1.92
CA GLY A 49 8.23 10.02 2.04
C GLY A 49 8.99 10.95 1.12
N LEU A 50 10.30 10.97 1.32
CA LEU A 50 11.26 11.63 0.42
C LEU A 50 12.05 10.56 -0.33
N SER A 51 12.32 10.82 -1.59
CA SER A 51 13.11 9.97 -2.47
C SER A 51 14.21 10.79 -3.11
N TYR A 52 15.38 10.17 -3.18
CA TYR A 52 16.57 10.69 -3.83
C TYR A 52 16.96 9.76 -4.98
N SER A 53 17.24 10.32 -6.15
CA SER A 53 17.71 9.59 -7.34
C SER A 53 19.20 9.86 -7.54
N PHE A 54 20.00 8.80 -7.69
CA PHE A 54 21.44 8.85 -7.95
C PHE A 54 21.74 8.76 -9.45
#